data_AF-A0A538QEG0-F1
#
_entry.id   AF-A0A538QEG0-F1
#
_cell.length_a   1.000
_cell.length_b   1.000
_cell.length_c   1.000
_cell.angle_alpha   90.00
_cell.angle_beta   90.00
_cell.angle_gamma   90.00
#
_symmetry.space_group_name_H-M   'P 1'
#
loop_
_entity.id
_entity.type
_entity.pdbx_description
1 polymer ?
#
loop_
_entity_poly.entity_id
_entity_poly.type
_entity_poly.pdbx_seq_one_letter_code
_entity_poly.pdbx_strand_id
1 'polypeptide(L)' 'IMDKQLAAHPFIAGGSFTLADICFMPYIEYAMNTPAKDHFAKQPHVTAWWSKISERPTWRKVAGR' A
#
# COMPACT_ATOMS: atom_id res chain seq x y z
N ILE A 1 -3.56 12.80 2.78
CA ILE A 1 -4.33 12.74 1.51
C ILE A 1 -4.64 11.29 1.13
N MET A 2 -3.62 10.44 0.96
CA MET A 2 -3.81 9.02 0.59
C MET A 2 -4.71 8.24 1.57
N ASP A 3 -4.54 8.42 2.89
CA ASP A 3 -5.41 7.74 3.87
C ASP A 3 -6.88 8.15 3.74
N LYS A 4 -7.16 9.44 3.52
CA LYS A 4 -8.52 9.94 3.26
C LYS A 4 -9.11 9.36 1.97
N GLN A 5 -8.30 9.19 0.93
CA GLN A 5 -8.74 8.57 -0.32
C GLN A 5 -9.08 7.09 -0.10
N LEU A 6 -8.23 6.37 0.63
CA LEU A 6 -8.42 4.96 0.95
C LEU A 6 -9.51 4.70 2.00
N ALA A 7 -9.94 5.73 2.73
CA ALA A 7 -11.13 5.67 3.57
C ALA A 7 -12.42 5.63 2.74
N ALA A 8 -12.44 6.28 1.57
CA ALA A 8 -13.60 6.31 0.68
C ALA A 8 -13.58 5.17 -0.36
N HIS A 9 -12.39 4.68 -0.72
CA HIS A 9 -12.20 3.74 -1.81
C HIS A 9 -11.21 2.62 -1.46
N PRO A 10 -11.41 1.40 -1.98
CA PRO A 10 -10.54 0.27 -1.66
C PRO A 10 -9.13 0.35 -2.28
N PHE A 11 -8.93 1.21 -3.29
CA PHE A 11 -7.67 1.39 -4.01
C PHE A 11 -7.42 2.88 -4.31
N ILE A 12 -6.17 3.24 -4.65
CA ILE A 12 -5.77 4.65 -4.81
C ILE A 12 -6.62 5.37 -5.86
N ALA A 13 -6.87 4.72 -6.99
CA ALA A 13 -7.64 5.27 -8.10
C ALA A 13 -9.17 5.02 -7.99
N GLY A 14 -9.65 4.43 -6.89
CA GLY A 14 -11.07 4.16 -6.67
C GLY A 14 -11.39 2.68 -6.44
N GLY A 15 -12.33 2.15 -7.23
CA GLY A 15 -12.93 0.83 -6.99
C GLY A 15 -12.10 -0.38 -7.42
N SER A 16 -11.02 -0.20 -8.17
CA SER A 16 -10.22 -1.28 -8.73
C SER A 16 -8.72 -1.09 -8.53
N PHE A 17 -8.00 -2.21 -8.50
CA PHE A 17 -6.53 -2.22 -8.48
C PHE A 17 -6.01 -1.77 -9.85
N THR A 18 -5.18 -0.74 -9.87
CA THR A 18 -4.68 -0.13 -11.11
C THR A 18 -3.18 0.13 -11.05
N LEU A 19 -2.64 0.71 -12.13
CA LEU A 19 -1.26 1.18 -12.16
C LEU A 19 -0.97 2.18 -11.04
N ALA A 20 -1.97 2.95 -10.57
CA ALA A 20 -1.78 3.85 -9.44
C ALA A 20 -1.28 3.09 -8.20
N ASP A 21 -1.92 1.98 -7.83
CA ASP A 21 -1.47 1.18 -6.69
C ASP A 21 -0.07 0.62 -6.92
N ILE A 22 0.16 0.00 -8.09
CA ILE A 22 1.45 -0.61 -8.46
C ILE A 22 2.60 0.40 -8.36
N CYS A 23 2.40 1.63 -8.85
CA CYS A 23 3.43 2.67 -8.80
C CYS A 23 3.80 3.07 -7.38
N PHE A 24 2.88 2.96 -6.41
CA PHE A 24 3.17 3.28 -5.01
C PHE A 24 3.77 2.10 -4.23
N MET A 25 3.49 0.85 -4.63
CA MET A 25 3.95 -0.34 -3.88
C MET A 25 5.46 -0.39 -3.57
N PRO A 26 6.40 -0.06 -4.49
CA PRO A 26 7.82 -0.10 -4.17
C PRO A 26 8.22 0.88 -3.06
N TYR A 27 7.65 2.08 -3.08
CA TYR A 27 7.95 3.12 -2.08
C TYR A 27 7.43 2.73 -0.70
N ILE A 28 6.26 2.10 -0.65
CA ILE A 28 5.66 1.64 0.60
C ILE A 28 6.45 0.45 1.16
N GLU A 29 6.82 -0.54 0.33
CA GLU A 29 7.70 -1.64 0.74
C GLU A 29 9.01 -1.12 1.33
N TYR A 30 9.66 -0.18 0.64
CA TYR A 30 10.88 0.43 1.14
C TYR A 30 10.65 1.11 2.50
N ALA A 31 9.60 1.91 2.61
CA ALA A 31 9.28 2.62 3.85
C ALA A 31 8.99 1.67 5.03
N MET A 32 8.31 0.54 4.80
CA MET A 32 8.03 -0.46 5.84
C MET A 32 9.30 -1.08 6.44
N ASN A 33 10.40 -1.10 5.68
CA ASN A 33 11.70 -1.59 6.12
C ASN A 33 12.55 -0.52 6.83
N THR A 34 11.97 0.65 7.14
CA THR A 34 12.64 1.76 7.84
C THR A 34 11.82 2.21 9.06
N PRO A 35 12.34 3.10 9.92
CA PRO A 35 11.54 3.71 10.99
C PRO A 35 10.31 4.48 10.50
N ALA A 36 10.22 4.81 9.21
CA ALA A 36 9.04 5.46 8.63
C ALA A 36 7.77 4.61 8.74
N LYS A 37 7.90 3.28 8.94
CA LYS A 37 6.76 2.38 9.20
C LYS A 37 5.85 2.86 10.33
N ASP A 38 6.40 3.53 11.35
CA ASP A 38 5.65 4.05 12.49
C ASP A 38 4.72 5.21 12.10
N HIS A 39 5.03 5.92 11.01
CA HIS A 39 4.13 6.92 10.45
C HIS A 39 2.96 6.26 9.72
N PHE A 40 3.21 5.17 8.99
CA PHE A 40 2.16 4.42 8.30
C PHE A 40 1.22 3.69 9.27
N ALA A 41 1.73 3.19 10.40
CA ALA A 41 0.90 2.60 11.46
C ALA A 41 -0.16 3.56 12.01
N LYS A 42 0.02 4.88 11.86
CA LYS A 42 -0.96 5.92 12.24
C LYS A 42 -2.00 6.21 11.15
N GLN A 43 -1.85 5.61 9.97
CA GLN A 43 -2.72 5.77 8.81
C GLN A 43 -3.45 4.43 8.55
N PRO A 44 -4.61 4.21 9.20
CA PRO A 44 -5.24 2.88 9.24
C PRO A 44 -5.69 2.38 7.86
N HIS A 45 -6.14 3.27 6.99
CA HIS A 45 -6.63 2.90 5.66
C HIS A 45 -5.46 2.60 4.71
N VAL A 46 -4.37 3.35 4.82
CA VAL A 46 -3.12 3.03 4.10
C VAL A 46 -2.57 1.68 4.58
N THR A 47 -2.58 1.42 5.89
CA THR A 47 -2.11 0.14 6.45
C THR A 47 -2.94 -1.03 5.93
N ALA A 48 -4.27 -0.92 5.99
CA ALA A 48 -5.17 -1.97 5.50
C ALA A 48 -5.02 -2.21 3.99
N TRP A 49 -4.91 -1.14 3.20
CA TRP A 49 -4.63 -1.21 1.76
C TRP A 49 -3.30 -1.94 1.52
N TRP A 50 -2.23 -1.57 2.23
CA TRP A 50 -0.91 -2.16 2.07
C TRP A 50 -0.88 -3.65 2.43
N SER A 51 -1.48 -4.03 3.56
CA SER A 51 -1.61 -5.44 3.96
C SER A 51 -2.27 -6.27 2.87
N LYS A 52 -3.35 -5.76 2.25
CA LYS A 52 -4.05 -6.46 1.17
C LYS A 52 -3.22 -6.59 -0.10
N ILE A 53 -2.61 -5.51 -0.59
CA ILE A 53 -1.98 -5.54 -1.91
C ILE A 53 -0.58 -6.16 -1.89
N SER A 54 0.13 -6.08 -0.76
CA SER A 54 1.47 -6.64 -0.60
C SER A 54 1.50 -8.16 -0.49
N GLU A 55 0.35 -8.80 -0.26
CA GLU A 55 0.16 -10.26 -0.27
C GLU A 55 -0.06 -10.83 -1.67
N ARG A 56 -0.27 -9.99 -2.69
CA ARG A 56 -0.50 -10.46 -4.07
C ARG A 56 0.70 -11.31 -4.54
N PRO A 57 0.48 -12.48 -5.17
CA PRO A 57 1.56 -13.36 -5.60
C PRO A 57 2.59 -12.67 -6.50
N THR A 58 2.15 -11.78 -7.38
CA THR A 58 3.01 -11.01 -8.27
C THR A 58 3.92 -10.05 -7.50
N TRP A 59 3.42 -9.45 -6.41
CA TRP A 59 4.20 -8.54 -5.59
C TRP A 59 5.20 -9.28 -4.72
N ARG A 60 4.77 -10.38 -4.06
CA ARG A 60 5.68 -11.24 -3.29
C ARG A 60 6.88 -11.69 -4.11
N LYS A 61 6.64 -12.13 -5.35
CA LYS A 61 7.70 -12.49 -6.30
C LYS A 61 8.72 -11.36 -6.53
N VAL A 62 8.26 -10.12 -6.70
CA VAL A 62 9.14 -8.96 -6.95
C VAL A 62 9.86 -8.52 -5.66
N ALA A 63 9.19 -8.62 -4.51
CA ALA A 63 9.77 -8.31 -3.21
C ALA A 63 10.71 -9.41 -2.66
N GLY A 64 10.92 -10.51 -3.39
CA GLY A 64 11.75 -11.63 -2.95
C GLY A 64 11.16 -12.43 -1.78
N ARG A 65 9.83 -12.47 -1.67
CA ARG A 65 9.05 -13.13 -0.60
C ARG A 65 8.30 -14.38 -1.08
#